data_AF-A0A2E9Q949-F1
#
_entry.id   AF-A0A2E9Q949-F1
#
_cell.length_a   1.000
_cell.length_b   1.000
_cell.length_c   1.000
_cell.angle_alpha   90.00
_cell.angle_beta   90.00
_cell.angle_gamma   90.00
#
_symmetry.space_group_name_H-M   'P 1'
#
loop_
_entity.id
_entity.type
_entity.pdbx_description
1 polymer ?
#
loop_
_entity_poly.entity_id
_entity_poly.type
_entity_poly.pdbx_seq_one_letter_code
_entity_poly.pdbx_strand_id
1 'polypeptide(L)'
;MSNPAEDLRQFYITPVYLEVMRQRARQWSDEFIQRQLSQFKDSIPDYPEVHELLEGEMHRRNLNRLKSRIKKLKSSDLQGMRKKQSDPDTLEIIDTELLIRQGVKTLPDSEENARVQS
;
A
#
# COMPACT_ATOMS: atom_id res chain seq x y z
N MET A 1 11.17 35.80 16.54
CA MET A 1 10.27 35.51 15.40
C MET A 1 9.30 34.45 15.86
N SER A 2 8.07 34.86 16.14
CA SER A 2 7.02 33.99 16.66
C SER A 2 6.57 33.08 15.52
N ASN A 3 6.73 31.76 15.65
CA ASN A 3 5.97 30.84 14.81
C ASN A 3 4.48 31.20 15.02
N PRO A 4 3.70 31.46 13.96
CA PRO A 4 2.27 31.55 14.13
C PRO A 4 1.83 30.22 14.72
N ALA A 5 1.32 30.25 15.94
CA ALA A 5 0.70 29.08 16.53
C ALA A 5 -0.44 28.70 15.58
N GLU A 6 -0.24 27.63 14.81
CA GLU A 6 -1.28 27.08 13.96
C GLU A 6 -2.54 26.97 14.80
N ASP A 7 -3.64 27.55 14.33
CA ASP A 7 -4.92 27.48 15.01
C ASP A 7 -5.44 26.04 14.89
N LEU A 8 -4.97 25.17 15.79
CA LEU A 8 -5.31 23.75 15.89
C LEU A 8 -6.83 23.49 16.07
N ARG A 9 -7.63 24.55 16.23
CA ARG A 9 -9.09 24.47 16.36
C ARG A 9 -9.80 24.33 15.01
N GLN A 10 -9.12 24.59 13.89
CA GLN A 10 -9.74 24.54 12.56
C GLN A 10 -9.56 23.20 11.83
N PHE A 11 -8.63 22.36 12.27
CA PHE A 11 -8.38 21.04 11.66
C PHE A 11 -8.33 19.95 12.74
N TYR A 12 -9.35 19.09 12.79
CA TYR A 12 -9.39 17.95 13.71
C TYR A 12 -8.32 16.89 13.40
N ILE A 13 -7.78 16.89 12.18
CA ILE A 13 -6.82 15.91 11.68
C ILE A 13 -5.54 16.64 11.30
N THR A 14 -4.47 16.37 12.05
CA THR A 14 -3.15 16.99 11.88
C THR A 14 -2.15 15.99 11.33
N PRO A 15 -1.00 16.43 10.80
CA PRO A 15 0.07 15.51 10.40
C PRO A 15 0.50 14.56 11.53
N VAL A 16 0.53 15.05 12.77
CA VAL A 16 0.83 14.24 13.96
C VAL A 16 -0.24 13.17 14.19
N TYR A 17 -1.52 13.53 14.01
CA TYR A 17 -2.61 12.54 14.07
C TYR A 17 -2.42 11.44 13.03
N LEU A 18 -2.13 11.79 11.77
CA LEU A 18 -1.91 10.82 10.70
C LEU A 18 -0.71 9.91 10.98
N GLU A 19 0.36 10.44 11.55
CA GLU A 19 1.51 9.64 11.93
C GLU A 19 1.16 8.60 13.00
N VAL A 20 0.49 9.04 14.07
CA VAL A 20 0.03 8.13 15.15
C VAL A 20 -0.95 7.10 14.60
N MET A 21 -1.87 7.52 13.73
CA MET A 21 -2.84 6.65 13.08
C MET A 21 -2.13 5.59 12.22
N ARG A 22 -1.13 5.96 11.44
CA ARG A 22 -0.31 5.05 10.63
C ARG A 22 0.39 4.01 11.50
N GLN A 23 0.99 4.44 12.62
CA GLN A 23 1.67 3.53 13.54
C GLN A 23 0.69 2.52 14.15
N ARG A 24 -0.50 2.97 14.56
CA ARG A 24 -1.55 2.11 15.12
C ARG A 24 -2.14 1.16 14.09
N ALA A 25 -2.41 1.64 12.88
CA ALA A 25 -2.96 0.85 11.79
C ALA A 25 -2.11 -0.38 11.46
N ARG A 26 -0.78 -0.30 11.61
CA ARG A 26 0.12 -1.47 11.45
C ARG A 26 -0.14 -2.61 12.44
N GLN A 27 -0.69 -2.31 13.60
CA GLN A 27 -0.95 -3.27 14.68
C GLN A 27 -2.39 -3.79 14.68
N TRP A 28 -3.31 -3.08 14.02
CA TRP A 28 -4.72 -3.47 13.98
C TRP A 28 -4.98 -4.71 13.13
N SER A 29 -6.07 -5.42 13.40
CA SER A 29 -6.54 -6.49 12.53
C SER A 29 -7.15 -5.92 11.25
N ASP A 30 -7.19 -6.71 10.19
CA ASP A 30 -7.84 -6.33 8.93
C ASP A 30 -9.32 -5.98 9.11
N GLU A 31 -10.04 -6.80 9.89
CA GLU A 31 -11.45 -6.57 10.22
C GLU A 31 -11.65 -5.23 10.95
N PHE A 32 -10.71 -4.86 11.81
CA PHE A 32 -10.77 -3.58 12.49
C PHE A 32 -10.55 -2.42 11.52
N ILE A 33 -9.55 -2.51 10.65
CA ILE A 33 -9.28 -1.47 9.64
C ILE A 33 -10.48 -1.31 8.70
N GLN A 34 -11.07 -2.40 8.22
CA GLN A 34 -12.27 -2.36 7.36
C GLN A 34 -13.46 -1.70 8.06
N ARG A 35 -13.66 -2.00 9.34
CA ARG A 35 -14.70 -1.36 10.14
C ARG A 35 -14.47 0.13 10.31
N GLN A 36 -13.22 0.54 10.59
CA GLN A 36 -12.85 1.95 10.67
C GLN A 36 -13.06 2.66 9.33
N LEU A 37 -12.64 2.06 8.21
CA LEU A 37 -12.89 2.59 6.87
C LEU A 37 -14.38 2.79 6.58
N SER A 38 -15.22 1.83 6.95
CA SER A 38 -16.67 1.96 6.78
C SER A 38 -17.23 3.08 7.65
N GLN A 39 -16.80 3.18 8.91
CA GLN A 39 -17.27 4.20 9.84
C GLN A 39 -16.86 5.61 9.41
N PHE A 40 -15.61 5.78 8.95
CA PHE A 40 -15.06 7.08 8.57
C PHE A 40 -15.68 7.66 7.31
N LYS A 41 -16.15 6.80 6.39
CA LYS A 41 -16.88 7.24 5.19
C LYS A 41 -18.11 8.08 5.54
N ASP A 42 -18.74 7.78 6.67
CA ASP A 42 -19.93 8.51 7.12
C ASP A 42 -19.56 9.61 8.12
N SER A 43 -18.55 9.41 8.96
CA SER A 43 -18.27 10.32 10.09
C SER A 43 -17.28 11.45 9.79
N ILE A 44 -16.32 11.23 8.89
CA ILE A 44 -15.25 12.19 8.57
C ILE A 44 -14.96 12.23 7.05
N PRO A 45 -15.98 12.40 6.19
CA PRO A 45 -15.80 12.32 4.73
C PRO A 45 -14.84 13.38 4.16
N ASP A 46 -14.68 14.52 4.87
CA ASP A 46 -13.83 15.63 4.44
C ASP A 46 -12.33 15.41 4.68
N TYR A 47 -11.94 14.24 5.21
CA TYR A 47 -10.56 13.91 5.53
C TYR A 47 -10.05 12.67 4.77
N PRO A 48 -9.93 12.76 3.43
CA PRO A 48 -9.53 11.64 2.57
C PRO A 48 -8.17 11.03 2.95
N GLU A 49 -7.26 11.81 3.53
CA GLU A 49 -5.94 11.36 3.96
C GLU A 49 -5.99 10.24 5.00
N VAL A 50 -7.05 10.18 5.83
CA VAL A 50 -7.24 9.09 6.81
C VAL A 50 -7.67 7.82 6.10
N HIS A 51 -8.51 7.96 5.08
CA HIS A 51 -8.98 6.85 4.26
C HIS A 51 -7.84 6.23 3.47
N GLU A 52 -7.10 7.07 2.74
CA GLU A 52 -5.95 6.65 1.94
C GLU A 52 -4.89 5.95 2.79
N LEU A 53 -4.65 6.44 4.01
CA LEU A 53 -3.73 5.80 4.95
C LEU A 53 -4.15 4.37 5.31
N LEU A 54 -5.44 4.18 5.63
CA LEU A 54 -5.97 2.88 6.01
C LEU A 54 -6.11 1.93 4.82
N GLU A 55 -6.55 2.44 3.66
CA GLU A 55 -6.61 1.69 2.40
C GLU A 55 -5.20 1.26 1.96
N GLY A 56 -4.22 2.16 2.05
CA GLY A 56 -2.81 1.85 1.77
C GLY A 56 -2.23 0.79 2.69
N GLU A 57 -2.57 0.81 3.98
CA GLU A 57 -2.17 -0.23 4.92
C GLU A 57 -2.81 -1.59 4.60
N MET A 58 -4.09 -1.61 4.21
CA MET A 58 -4.76 -2.83 3.73
C MET A 58 -4.12 -3.36 2.44
N HIS A 59 -3.84 -2.47 1.49
CA HIS A 59 -3.19 -2.82 0.22
C HIS A 59 -1.80 -3.43 0.47
N ARG A 60 -0.98 -2.77 1.29
CA ARG A 60 0.34 -3.29 1.71
C ARG A 60 0.26 -4.70 2.30
N ARG A 61 -0.74 -4.99 3.14
CA ARG A 61 -0.96 -6.34 3.71
C ARG A 61 -1.33 -7.35 2.65
N ASN A 62 -2.21 -6.99 1.72
CA ASN A 62 -2.61 -7.84 0.60
C ASN A 62 -1.40 -8.19 -0.28
N LEU A 63 -0.58 -7.21 -0.64
CA LEU A 63 0.65 -7.42 -1.40
C LEU A 63 1.65 -8.33 -0.65
N ASN A 64 1.79 -8.17 0.67
CA ASN A 64 2.67 -9.04 1.47
C ASN A 64 2.18 -10.49 1.55
N ARG A 65 0.86 -10.70 1.68
CA ARG A 65 0.26 -12.05 1.62
C ARG A 65 0.45 -12.67 0.25
N LEU A 66 0.20 -11.90 -0.81
CA LEU A 66 0.40 -12.30 -2.19
C LEU A 66 1.86 -12.72 -2.43
N LYS A 67 2.83 -11.88 -2.04
CA LYS A 67 4.27 -12.18 -2.12
C LYS A 67 4.60 -13.49 -1.42
N SER A 68 4.06 -13.70 -0.21
CA SER A 68 4.30 -14.91 0.58
C SER A 68 3.69 -16.16 -0.07
N ARG A 69 2.54 -16.02 -0.74
CA ARG A 69 1.90 -17.09 -1.52
C ARG A 69 2.71 -17.43 -2.77
N ILE A 70 3.08 -16.41 -3.54
CA ILE A 70 3.83 -16.53 -4.80
C ILE A 70 5.16 -17.26 -4.60
N LYS A 71 5.91 -16.92 -3.55
CA LYS A 71 7.18 -17.59 -3.21
C LYS A 71 7.08 -19.11 -3.05
N LYS A 72 5.89 -19.63 -2.72
CA LYS A 72 5.64 -21.07 -2.51
C LYS A 72 5.12 -21.78 -3.76
N LEU A 73 4.68 -21.05 -4.78
CA LEU A 73 4.15 -21.63 -6.02
C LEU A 73 5.28 -22.14 -6.93
N LYS A 74 4.99 -23.10 -7.82
CA LYS A 74 5.92 -23.49 -8.89
C LYS A 74 5.92 -22.45 -10.00
N SER A 75 6.99 -22.40 -10.78
CA SER A 75 7.12 -21.41 -11.87
C SER A 75 6.02 -21.56 -12.94
N SER A 76 5.57 -22.79 -13.22
CA SER A 76 4.44 -23.06 -14.11
C SER A 76 3.13 -22.44 -13.61
N ASP A 77 2.84 -22.60 -12.32
CA ASP A 77 1.62 -22.10 -11.69
C ASP A 77 1.64 -20.57 -11.63
N LEU A 78 2.81 -20.00 -11.35
CA LEU A 78 3.03 -18.57 -11.31
C LEU A 78 2.87 -17.92 -12.71
N GLN A 79 3.37 -18.55 -13.76
CA GLN A 79 3.11 -18.13 -15.15
C GLN A 79 1.63 -18.25 -15.51
N GLY A 80 0.94 -19.29 -15.03
CA GLY A 80 -0.50 -19.44 -15.18
C GLY A 80 -1.28 -18.32 -14.49
N MET A 81 -0.85 -17.93 -13.29
CA MET A 81 -1.42 -16.81 -12.53
C MET A 81 -1.19 -15.48 -13.25
N ARG A 82 0.02 -15.22 -13.75
CA ARG A 82 0.37 -14.02 -14.53
C ARG A 82 -0.61 -13.76 -15.68
N LYS A 83 -0.92 -14.80 -16.47
CA LYS A 83 -1.80 -14.71 -17.64
C LYS A 83 -3.24 -14.31 -17.30
N LYS A 84 -3.67 -14.52 -16.06
CA LYS A 84 -5.03 -14.24 -15.60
C LYS A 84 -5.14 -12.96 -14.79
N GLN A 85 -4.02 -12.29 -14.51
CA GLN A 85 -4.00 -11.11 -13.68
C GLN A 85 -3.97 -9.84 -14.54
N SER A 86 -4.71 -8.82 -14.11
CA SER A 86 -4.75 -7.49 -14.73
C SER A 86 -4.26 -6.38 -13.80
N ASP A 87 -4.22 -6.64 -12.49
CA ASP A 87 -3.73 -5.68 -11.50
C ASP A 87 -2.22 -5.42 -11.66
N PRO A 88 -1.78 -4.17 -11.93
CA PRO A 88 -0.38 -3.84 -12.19
C PRO A 88 0.56 -4.22 -11.05
N ASP A 89 0.20 -3.91 -9.81
CA ASP A 89 1.03 -4.19 -8.63
C ASP A 89 1.22 -5.72 -8.45
N THR A 90 0.15 -6.49 -8.65
CA THR A 90 0.25 -7.95 -8.60
C THR A 90 1.11 -8.50 -9.74
N LEU A 91 0.99 -7.94 -10.95
CA LEU A 91 1.80 -8.34 -12.09
C LEU A 91 3.28 -8.07 -11.82
N GLU A 92 3.63 -6.90 -11.28
CA GLU A 92 5.00 -6.55 -10.93
C GLU A 92 5.60 -7.55 -9.93
N ILE A 93 4.85 -7.92 -8.89
CA ILE A 93 5.31 -8.91 -7.90
C ILE A 93 5.53 -10.29 -8.54
N ILE A 94 4.62 -10.71 -9.43
CA ILE A 94 4.72 -11.99 -10.14
C ILE A 94 5.95 -12.01 -11.05
N ASP A 95 6.14 -10.94 -11.83
CA ASP A 95 7.23 -10.82 -12.80
C ASP A 95 8.58 -10.74 -12.09
N THR A 96 8.66 -9.97 -11.01
CA THR A 96 9.83 -9.91 -10.15
C THR A 96 10.21 -11.28 -9.61
N GLU A 97 9.26 -12.06 -9.10
CA GLU A 97 9.55 -13.41 -8.60
C GLU A 97 10.02 -14.35 -9.71
N LEU A 98 9.41 -14.29 -10.90
CA LEU A 98 9.85 -15.09 -12.06
C LEU A 98 11.28 -14.75 -12.48
N LEU A 99 11.64 -13.47 -12.49
CA LEU A 99 13.01 -13.00 -12.76
C LEU A 99 14.01 -13.53 -11.73
N ILE A 100 13.67 -13.42 -10.44
CA ILE A 100 14.52 -13.95 -9.34
C ILE A 100 14.81 -15.44 -9.54
N ARG A 101 13.79 -16.23 -9.93
CA ARG A 101 13.94 -17.68 -10.18
C ARG A 101 14.77 -18.00 -11.41
N GLN A 102 14.80 -17.11 -12.38
CA GLN A 102 15.66 -17.21 -13.56
C GLN A 102 17.11 -16.79 -13.27
N GLY A 103 17.42 -16.42 -12.02
CA GLY A 103 18.77 -16.02 -11.58
C GLY A 103 19.05 -14.52 -11.68
N VAL A 104 18.04 -13.70 -12.01
CA VAL A 104 18.16 -12.24 -12.05
C VAL A 104 18.13 -11.71 -10.61
N LYS A 105 19.29 -11.35 -10.07
CA LYS A 105 19.43 -10.85 -8.68
C LYS A 105 19.00 -9.39 -8.50
N THR A 106 18.97 -8.62 -9.59
CA THR A 106 18.65 -7.20 -9.59
C THR A 106 17.58 -6.97 -10.64
N LEU A 107 16.46 -6.33 -10.26
CA LEU A 107 15.45 -5.93 -11.24
C LEU A 107 16.13 -5.08 -12.33
N PRO A 108 15.93 -5.39 -13.62
CA PRO A 108 16.39 -4.51 -14.68
C PRO A 108 15.72 -3.14 -14.47
N ASP A 109 16.51 -2.08 -14.48
CA ASP A 109 15.98 -0.72 -14.45
C ASP A 109 15.05 -0.56 -15.66
N SER A 110 13.75 -0.57 -15.42
CA SER A 110 12.79 -0.19 -16.45
C SER A 110 12.89 1.32 -16.60
N GLU A 111 13.47 1.76 -17.72
CA GLU A 111 13.59 3.20 -18.08
C GLU A 111 12.23 3.94 -18.09
N GLU A 112 11.12 3.21 -18.00
CA GLU A 112 9.76 3.73 -17.92
C GLU A 112 9.45 4.40 -16.56
N ASN A 113 10.03 3.91 -15.45
CA ASN A 113 9.84 4.51 -14.11
C ASN A 113 10.72 5.74 -13.86
N ALA A 114 11.77 5.95 -14.66
CA ALA A 114 12.69 7.07 -14.53
C ALA A 114 12.15 8.39 -15.14
N ARG A 115 11.07 8.34 -15.94
CA ARG A 115 10.54 9.52 -16.65
C ARG A 115 9.49 10.32 -15.89
N VAL A 116 9.10 9.91 -14.68
CA VAL A 116 8.09 10.63 -13.88
C VAL A 116 8.72 11.75 -13.03
N GLN A 117 10.04 11.96 -13.09
CA GLN A 117 10.71 13.12 -12.49
C GLN A 117 11.69 13.76 -13.48
N SER A 118 11.16 14.53 -14.42
CA SER A 118 11.89 15.56 -15.15
C SER A 118 11.01 16.78 -15.33
#